data_AF-A0A8E0IE89-F1
#
_entry.id   AF-A0A8E0IE89-F1
#
_cell.length_a   1.000
_cell.length_b   1.000
_cell.length_c   1.000
_cell.angle_alpha   90.00
_cell.angle_beta   90.00
_cell.angle_gamma   90.00
#
_symmetry.space_group_name_H-M   'P 1'
#
loop_
_entity.id
_entity.type
_entity.pdbx_description
1 polymer ?
#
loop_
_entity_poly.entity_id
_entity_poly.type
_entity_poly.pdbx_seq_one_letter_code
_entity_poly.pdbx_strand_id
1 'polypeptide(L)'
;YKTLDTNTRDNKETEKLDFSTNRYSPEIVKKQNQDLVKNARNYLPESTTGGLFLNKEGVELLSLWCRSPKQLHRFLGIILNAKKAVEREHEGTAIVLDNPLCQEMINKTMRRFFNVLRSDSKKIDNVENYLFGAMKETLVAYWNKTLTTANGGDPNEL
;
A
#
# COMPACT_ATOMS: atom_id res chain seq x y z
N TYR A 1 -42.93 -19.39 -33.99
CA TYR A 1 -41.89 -18.65 -33.25
C TYR A 1 -42.54 -18.01 -32.03
N LYS A 2 -42.07 -18.32 -30.81
CA LYS A 2 -42.55 -17.73 -29.54
C LYS A 2 -41.84 -16.39 -29.35
N THR A 3 -42.59 -15.31 -29.25
CA THR A 3 -42.09 -14.00 -28.86
C THR A 3 -41.56 -14.08 -27.44
N LEU A 4 -40.25 -13.85 -27.27
CA LEU A 4 -39.62 -13.68 -25.96
C LEU A 4 -40.12 -12.37 -25.39
N ASP A 5 -40.81 -12.45 -24.26
CA ASP A 5 -41.24 -11.30 -23.49
C ASP A 5 -39.99 -10.61 -22.93
N THR A 6 -39.52 -9.56 -23.62
CA THR A 6 -38.43 -8.70 -23.15
C THR A 6 -38.98 -7.79 -22.07
N ASN A 7 -39.29 -8.36 -20.91
CA ASN A 7 -39.31 -7.61 -19.67
C ASN A 7 -37.88 -7.13 -19.44
N THR A 8 -37.58 -5.93 -19.92
CA THR A 8 -36.41 -5.15 -19.50
C THR A 8 -36.42 -5.16 -17.99
N ARG A 9 -35.44 -5.84 -17.37
CA ARG A 9 -35.25 -5.80 -15.92
C ARG A 9 -35.14 -4.34 -15.53
N ASP A 10 -36.20 -3.82 -14.93
CA ASP A 10 -36.24 -2.46 -14.44
C ASP A 10 -35.24 -2.41 -13.28
N ASN A 11 -34.07 -1.81 -13.53
CA ASN A 11 -33.02 -1.61 -12.55
C ASN A 11 -33.43 -0.64 -11.42
N LYS A 12 -34.72 -0.28 -11.28
CA LYS A 12 -35.27 0.52 -10.17
C LYS A 12 -34.84 0.05 -8.78
N GLU A 13 -34.59 -1.23 -8.55
CA GLU A 13 -34.08 -1.71 -7.25
C GLU A 13 -32.62 -1.29 -6.97
N THR A 14 -31.84 -0.95 -8.00
CA THR A 14 -30.44 -0.51 -7.88
C THR A 14 -30.26 0.99 -7.74
N GLU A 15 -31.31 1.79 -8.00
CA GLU A 15 -31.24 3.27 -7.95
C GLU A 15 -31.04 3.85 -6.53
N LYS A 16 -31.11 3.03 -5.46
CA LYS A 16 -30.96 3.50 -4.07
C LYS A 16 -30.06 2.62 -3.20
N LEU A 17 -28.98 2.08 -3.73
CA LEU A 17 -27.93 1.50 -2.89
C LEU A 17 -27.16 2.61 -2.14
N ASP A 18 -27.61 2.93 -0.93
CA ASP A 18 -26.95 3.87 -0.03
C ASP A 18 -26.07 3.12 1.00
N PHE A 19 -24.77 3.00 0.69
CA PHE A 19 -23.77 2.41 1.59
C PHE A 19 -23.08 3.45 2.49
N SER A 20 -23.68 4.64 2.69
CA SER A 20 -23.12 5.65 3.58
C SER A 20 -22.87 5.09 4.97
N THR A 21 -21.70 5.39 5.55
CA THR A 21 -21.34 4.96 6.91
C THR A 21 -22.33 5.44 7.96
N ASN A 22 -23.07 6.52 7.68
CA ASN A 22 -24.10 7.09 8.57
C ASN A 22 -25.32 6.17 8.74
N ARG A 23 -25.45 5.12 7.93
CA ARG A 23 -26.52 4.11 8.00
C ARG A 23 -26.19 2.95 8.94
N TYR A 24 -24.96 2.86 9.44
CA TYR A 24 -24.47 1.73 10.21
C TYR A 24 -24.04 2.17 11.62
N SER A 25 -24.16 1.26 12.59
CA SER A 25 -23.59 1.50 13.91
C SER A 25 -22.04 1.54 13.84
N PRO A 26 -21.37 2.19 14.79
CA PRO A 26 -19.90 2.22 14.84
C PRO A 26 -19.26 0.83 14.85
N GLU A 27 -19.89 -0.16 15.50
CA GLU A 27 -19.42 -1.54 15.60
C GLU A 27 -19.50 -2.25 14.24
N ILE A 28 -20.57 -2.01 13.49
CA ILE A 28 -20.74 -2.55 12.13
C ILE A 28 -19.67 -1.96 11.21
N VAL A 29 -19.50 -0.63 11.23
CA VAL A 29 -18.46 0.04 10.41
C VAL A 29 -17.07 -0.47 10.77
N LYS A 30 -16.78 -0.67 12.07
CA LYS A 30 -15.51 -1.25 12.51
C LYS A 30 -15.31 -2.67 11.96
N LYS A 31 -16.34 -3.52 12.01
CA LYS A 31 -16.28 -4.89 11.49
C LYS A 31 -16.07 -4.90 9.97
N GLN A 32 -16.79 -4.06 9.23
CA GLN A 32 -16.64 -3.89 7.78
C GLN A 32 -15.21 -3.45 7.43
N ASN A 33 -14.69 -2.44 8.13
CA ASN A 33 -13.34 -1.94 7.91
C ASN A 33 -12.27 -3.00 8.22
N GLN A 34 -12.44 -3.77 9.31
CA GLN A 34 -11.54 -4.86 9.67
C GLN A 34 -11.57 -5.98 8.62
N ASP A 35 -12.74 -6.32 8.09
CA ASP A 35 -12.89 -7.33 7.04
C ASP A 35 -12.15 -6.91 5.77
N LEU A 36 -12.37 -5.69 5.29
CA LEU A 36 -11.70 -5.16 4.09
C LEU A 36 -10.18 -5.16 4.25
N VAL A 37 -9.68 -4.66 5.38
CA VAL A 37 -8.24 -4.61 5.64
C VAL A 37 -7.63 -6.02 5.77
N LYS A 38 -8.31 -6.95 6.45
CA LYS A 38 -7.84 -8.33 6.63
C LYS A 38 -7.78 -9.08 5.30
N ASN A 39 -8.77 -8.86 4.42
CA ASN A 39 -8.87 -9.55 3.15
C ASN A 39 -8.17 -8.82 1.99
N ALA A 40 -7.57 -7.65 2.24
CA ALA A 40 -6.82 -6.85 1.27
C ALA A 40 -5.87 -7.69 0.40
N ARG A 41 -5.16 -8.65 1.00
CA ARG A 41 -4.22 -9.55 0.31
C ARG A 41 -4.86 -10.43 -0.77
N ASN A 42 -6.17 -10.63 -0.72
CA ASN A 42 -6.90 -11.52 -1.63
C ASN A 42 -7.47 -10.79 -2.85
N TYR A 43 -7.62 -9.46 -2.81
CA TYR A 43 -8.29 -8.69 -3.87
C TYR A 43 -7.50 -7.47 -4.38
N LEU A 44 -6.37 -7.13 -3.75
CA LEU A 44 -5.51 -6.01 -4.16
C LEU A 44 -4.27 -6.37 -4.99
N PRO A 45 -3.64 -7.57 -4.90
CA PRO A 45 -2.34 -7.81 -5.56
C PRO A 45 -2.30 -8.00 -7.09
N GLU A 46 -3.33 -7.69 -7.89
CA GLU A 46 -3.29 -7.96 -9.34
C GLU A 46 -2.69 -6.79 -10.15
N SER A 47 -1.38 -6.85 -10.41
CA SER A 47 -0.59 -5.81 -11.09
C SER A 47 -0.53 -5.93 -12.62
N THR A 48 -1.67 -6.02 -13.29
CA THR A 48 -1.75 -5.73 -14.74
C THR A 48 -2.73 -4.61 -15.10
N THR A 49 -3.59 -4.19 -14.17
CA THR A 49 -4.64 -3.17 -14.42
C THR A 49 -4.98 -2.29 -13.21
N GLY A 50 -4.06 -2.12 -12.25
CA GLY A 50 -4.26 -1.23 -11.09
C GLY A 50 -4.20 -1.87 -9.70
N GLY A 51 -3.58 -3.05 -9.56
CA GLY A 51 -3.26 -3.63 -8.26
C GLY A 51 -2.22 -2.84 -7.45
N LEU A 52 -2.08 -3.18 -6.17
CA LEU A 52 -1.07 -2.56 -5.30
C LEU A 52 0.36 -2.88 -5.75
N PHE A 53 1.25 -1.90 -5.61
CA PHE A 53 2.69 -2.08 -5.84
C PHE A 53 3.38 -2.95 -4.77
N LEU A 54 2.67 -3.36 -3.72
CA LEU A 54 3.21 -4.18 -2.64
C LEU A 54 2.95 -5.67 -2.93
N ASN A 55 3.93 -6.50 -2.59
CA ASN A 55 3.79 -7.94 -2.56
C ASN A 55 2.83 -8.38 -1.44
N LYS A 56 2.49 -9.68 -1.45
CA LYS A 56 1.58 -10.29 -0.48
C LYS A 56 1.99 -10.02 0.97
N GLU A 57 3.28 -10.12 1.29
CA GLU A 57 3.80 -9.87 2.64
C GLU A 57 3.56 -8.42 3.08
N GLY A 58 3.82 -7.44 2.21
CA GLY A 58 3.61 -6.03 2.50
C GLY A 58 2.14 -5.72 2.78
N VAL A 59 1.23 -6.31 1.99
CA VAL A 59 -0.22 -6.16 2.23
C VAL A 59 -0.65 -6.85 3.53
N GLU A 60 -0.12 -8.04 3.82
CA GLU A 60 -0.37 -8.74 5.09
C GLU A 60 0.13 -7.93 6.29
N LEU A 61 1.30 -7.32 6.20
CA LEU A 61 1.81 -6.42 7.23
C LEU A 61 0.85 -5.26 7.47
N LEU A 62 0.40 -4.55 6.43
CA LEU A 62 -0.56 -3.47 6.60
C LEU A 62 -1.88 -3.95 7.21
N SER A 63 -2.30 -5.18 6.92
CA SER A 63 -3.53 -5.75 7.48
C SER A 63 -3.50 -5.90 9.00
N LEU A 64 -2.31 -6.03 9.60
CA LEU A 64 -2.13 -6.13 11.05
C LEU A 64 -2.22 -4.77 11.76
N TRP A 65 -1.94 -3.68 11.06
CA TRP A 65 -1.77 -2.35 11.66
C TRP A 65 -2.85 -1.35 11.27
N CYS A 66 -3.35 -1.42 10.04
CA CYS A 66 -4.43 -0.56 9.58
C CYS A 66 -5.77 -1.01 10.18
N ARG A 67 -6.61 -0.04 10.57
CA ARG A 67 -7.97 -0.30 11.09
C ARG A 67 -9.07 0.03 10.09
N SER A 68 -8.70 0.62 8.94
CA SER A 68 -9.63 0.95 7.88
C SER A 68 -8.94 1.02 6.51
N PRO A 69 -9.71 0.86 5.40
CA PRO A 69 -9.19 1.08 4.05
C PRO A 69 -8.60 2.48 3.87
N LYS A 70 -9.16 3.49 4.53
CA LYS A 70 -8.62 4.86 4.50
C LYS A 70 -7.20 4.93 5.06
N GLN A 71 -6.93 4.26 6.19
CA GLN A 71 -5.58 4.20 6.75
C GLN A 71 -4.62 3.43 5.84
N LEU A 72 -5.07 2.32 5.24
CA LEU A 72 -4.31 1.55 4.26
C LEU A 72 -3.90 2.44 3.07
N HIS A 73 -4.87 3.12 2.44
CA HIS A 73 -4.61 4.03 1.31
C HIS A 73 -3.69 5.19 1.68
N ARG A 74 -3.81 5.75 2.90
CA ARG A 74 -2.92 6.81 3.38
C ARG A 74 -1.47 6.31 3.48
N PHE A 75 -1.25 5.13 4.04
CA PHE A 75 0.07 4.51 4.14
C PHE A 75 0.70 4.27 2.76
N LEU A 76 -0.08 3.71 1.83
CA LEU A 76 0.34 3.47 0.45
C LEU A 76 0.68 4.78 -0.27
N GLY A 77 -0.13 5.82 -0.07
CA GLY A 77 0.11 7.15 -0.62
C GLY A 77 1.42 7.76 -0.13
N ILE A 78 1.80 7.53 1.13
CA ILE A 78 3.09 7.99 1.67
C ILE A 78 4.26 7.31 0.97
N ILE A 79 4.20 6.00 0.72
CA ILE A 79 5.24 5.28 -0.03
C ILE A 79 5.34 5.81 -1.46
N LEU A 80 4.21 6.01 -2.15
CA LEU A 80 4.20 6.56 -3.51
C LEU A 80 4.73 8.00 -3.56
N ASN A 81 4.47 8.81 -2.54
CA ASN A 81 5.02 10.15 -2.43
C ASN A 81 6.54 10.12 -2.19
N ALA A 82 7.02 9.18 -1.36
CA ALA A 82 8.45 8.98 -1.16
C ALA A 82 9.15 8.56 -2.46
N LYS A 83 8.55 7.63 -3.22
CA LYS A 83 9.02 7.26 -4.56
C LYS A 83 9.15 8.49 -5.46
N LYS A 84 8.07 9.26 -5.61
CA LYS A 84 8.06 10.49 -6.42
C LYS A 84 9.07 11.54 -5.96
N ALA A 85 9.44 11.56 -4.68
CA ALA A 85 10.49 12.45 -4.18
C ALA A 85 11.86 11.99 -4.67
N VAL A 86 12.18 10.70 -4.52
CA VAL A 86 13.44 10.13 -5.00
C VAL A 86 13.60 10.32 -6.52
N GLU A 87 12.57 10.01 -7.31
CA GLU A 87 12.62 10.16 -8.78
C GLU A 87 12.78 11.62 -9.23
N ARG A 88 12.32 12.59 -8.43
CA ARG A 88 12.52 14.02 -8.73
C ARG A 88 13.90 14.54 -8.33
N GLU A 89 14.48 14.00 -7.26
CA GLU A 89 15.80 14.42 -6.76
C GLU A 89 16.95 13.79 -7.54
N HIS A 90 16.70 12.72 -8.28
CA HIS A 90 17.68 12.00 -9.07
C HIS A 90 17.20 11.82 -10.52
N GLU A 91 17.53 12.77 -11.39
CA GLU A 91 17.14 12.73 -12.82
C GLU A 91 17.56 11.40 -13.47
N GLY A 92 16.67 10.83 -14.29
CA GLY A 92 16.89 9.54 -14.95
C GLY A 92 16.64 8.30 -14.06
N THR A 93 16.21 8.49 -12.81
CA THR A 93 15.90 7.38 -11.89
C THR A 93 14.47 6.89 -12.08
N ALA A 94 14.30 5.57 -12.24
CA ALA A 94 13.00 4.91 -12.23
C ALA A 94 12.96 3.86 -11.12
N ILE A 95 12.12 4.06 -10.11
CA ILE A 95 11.98 3.12 -9.00
C ILE A 95 10.89 2.08 -9.35
N VAL A 96 11.35 0.85 -9.54
CA VAL A 96 10.51 -0.32 -9.80
C VAL A 96 10.12 -0.94 -8.46
N LEU A 97 8.97 -0.53 -7.91
CA LEU A 97 8.56 -0.92 -6.56
C LEU A 97 8.33 -2.42 -6.43
N ASP A 98 7.78 -3.07 -7.46
CA ASP A 98 7.51 -4.52 -7.48
C ASP A 98 8.76 -5.39 -7.68
N ASN A 99 9.94 -4.78 -7.85
CA ASN A 99 11.20 -5.51 -7.85
C ASN A 99 11.39 -6.27 -6.52
N PRO A 100 11.76 -7.57 -6.54
CA PRO A 100 11.89 -8.37 -5.31
C PRO A 100 12.81 -7.78 -4.23
N LEU A 101 13.94 -7.19 -4.62
CA LEU A 101 14.86 -6.52 -3.68
C LEU A 101 14.22 -5.25 -3.10
N CYS A 102 13.54 -4.47 -3.93
CA CYS A 102 12.81 -3.28 -3.46
C CYS A 102 11.71 -3.67 -2.45
N GLN A 103 10.95 -4.72 -2.75
CA GLN A 103 9.93 -5.27 -1.86
C GLN A 103 10.51 -5.75 -0.52
N GLU A 104 11.62 -6.48 -0.54
CA GLU A 104 12.30 -6.92 0.69
C GLU A 104 12.69 -5.73 1.56
N MET A 105 13.27 -4.70 0.95
CA MET A 105 13.69 -3.48 1.65
C MET A 105 12.49 -2.70 2.21
N ILE A 106 11.40 -2.55 1.44
CA ILE A 106 10.15 -1.93 1.89
C ILE A 106 9.56 -2.70 3.09
N ASN A 107 9.44 -4.03 3.00
CA ASN A 107 8.88 -4.86 4.07
C ASN A 107 9.71 -4.76 5.36
N LYS A 108 11.04 -4.77 5.23
CA LYS A 108 11.95 -4.57 6.37
C LYS A 108 11.78 -3.18 7.00
N THR A 109 11.65 -2.14 6.20
CA THR A 109 11.41 -0.77 6.68
C THR A 109 10.05 -0.63 7.35
N MET A 110 8.99 -1.25 6.81
CA MET A 110 7.68 -1.28 7.47
C MET A 110 7.74 -1.92 8.86
N ARG A 111 8.40 -3.08 8.97
CA ARG A 111 8.57 -3.76 10.27
C ARG A 111 9.36 -2.89 11.26
N ARG A 112 10.43 -2.24 10.82
CA ARG A 112 11.22 -1.29 11.64
C ARG A 112 10.37 -0.11 12.09
N PHE A 113 9.64 0.51 11.17
CA PHE A 113 8.74 1.63 11.46
C PHE A 113 7.72 1.26 12.53
N PHE A 114 7.03 0.13 12.35
CA PHE A 114 6.05 -0.35 13.32
C PHE A 114 6.66 -0.74 14.67
N ASN A 115 7.87 -1.29 14.67
CA ASN A 115 8.61 -1.58 15.89
C ASN A 115 8.88 -0.29 16.67
N VAL A 116 9.34 0.78 16.00
CA VAL A 116 9.59 2.08 16.64
C VAL A 116 8.31 2.67 17.23
N LEU A 117 7.17 2.55 16.54
CA LEU A 117 5.88 3.00 17.07
C LEU A 117 5.41 2.21 18.30
N ARG A 118 5.92 1.00 18.51
CA ARG A 118 5.50 0.12 19.62
C ARG A 118 6.48 0.14 20.79
N SER A 119 7.77 0.32 20.51
CA SER A 119 8.83 0.22 21.52
C SER A 119 8.95 1.45 22.41
N ASP A 120 8.25 2.55 22.08
CA ASP A 120 8.38 3.87 22.72
C ASP A 120 9.84 4.38 22.82
N SER A 121 10.75 3.77 22.06
CA SER A 121 12.19 4.06 22.12
C SER A 121 12.55 5.40 21.49
N LYS A 122 11.62 5.99 20.74
CA LYS A 122 11.75 7.30 20.10
C LYS A 122 10.40 8.01 20.12
N LYS A 123 10.38 9.25 20.62
CA LYS A 123 9.21 10.11 20.49
C LYS A 123 9.08 10.56 19.03
N ILE A 124 7.96 10.23 18.39
CA ILE A 124 7.63 10.64 17.03
C ILE A 124 6.47 11.61 17.09
N ASP A 125 6.73 12.88 16.77
CA ASP A 125 5.71 13.93 16.78
C ASP A 125 4.82 13.88 15.53
N ASN A 126 5.38 13.46 14.39
CA ASN A 126 4.62 13.26 13.14
C ASN A 126 4.93 11.90 12.52
N VAL A 127 4.01 10.97 12.72
CA VAL A 127 4.12 9.57 12.27
C VAL A 127 4.18 9.45 10.75
N GLU A 128 3.42 10.27 10.03
CA GLU A 128 3.40 10.23 8.55
C GLU A 128 4.69 10.77 7.95
N ASN A 129 5.23 11.87 8.48
CA ASN A 129 6.52 12.41 8.04
C ASN A 129 7.66 11.44 8.38
N TYR A 130 7.60 10.77 9.53
CA TYR A 130 8.58 9.76 9.89
C TYR A 130 8.54 8.56 8.92
N LEU A 131 7.33 8.07 8.59
CA LEU A 131 7.16 7.02 7.58
C LEU A 131 7.68 7.47 6.22
N PHE A 132 7.35 8.68 5.79
CA PHE A 132 7.82 9.26 4.54
C PHE A 132 9.36 9.26 4.46
N GLY A 133 10.03 9.76 5.50
CA GLY A 133 11.49 9.80 5.58
C GLY A 133 12.10 8.39 5.50
N ALA A 134 11.59 7.45 6.30
CA ALA A 134 12.07 6.08 6.31
C ALA A 134 11.91 5.39 4.93
N MET A 135 10.79 5.62 4.26
CA MET A 135 10.55 5.07 2.92
C MET A 135 11.45 5.73 1.88
N LYS A 136 11.63 7.06 1.93
CA LYS A 136 12.51 7.78 1.03
C LYS A 136 13.96 7.26 1.14
N GLU A 137 14.49 7.15 2.35
CA GLU A 137 15.82 6.58 2.60
C GLU A 137 15.95 5.15 2.06
N THR A 138 14.91 4.33 2.26
CA THR A 138 14.87 2.95 1.74
C THR A 138 14.95 2.90 0.22
N LEU A 139 14.21 3.78 -0.47
CA LEU A 139 14.18 3.82 -1.92
C LEU A 139 15.47 4.39 -2.52
N VAL A 140 16.11 5.36 -1.86
CA VAL A 140 17.46 5.82 -2.22
C VAL A 140 18.48 4.69 -2.08
N ALA A 141 18.43 3.95 -0.97
CA ALA A 141 19.34 2.82 -0.76
C ALA A 141 19.13 1.70 -1.79
N TYR A 142 17.87 1.41 -2.17
CA TYR A 142 17.55 0.49 -3.25
C TYR A 142 18.17 0.96 -4.58
N TRP A 143 17.96 2.23 -4.93
CA TRP A 143 18.52 2.82 -6.15
C TRP A 143 20.05 2.71 -6.20
N ASN A 144 20.74 3.08 -5.12
CA ASN A 144 22.20 2.97 -5.05
C ASN A 144 22.68 1.53 -5.29
N LYS A 145 22.00 0.53 -4.70
CA LYS A 145 22.32 -0.88 -4.95
C LYS A 145 22.14 -1.28 -6.41
N THR A 146 21.10 -0.78 -7.07
CA THR A 146 20.88 -1.05 -8.50
C THR A 146 21.97 -0.43 -9.38
N LEU A 147 22.49 0.76 -9.03
CA LEU A 147 23.63 1.38 -9.70
C LEU A 147 24.93 0.59 -9.50
N THR A 148 25.24 0.18 -8.27
CA THR A 148 26.45 -0.62 -7.97
C THR A 148 26.46 -1.94 -8.74
N THR A 149 25.31 -2.62 -8.78
CA THR A 149 25.16 -3.90 -9.50
C THR A 149 25.30 -3.71 -11.02
N ALA A 150 24.75 -2.62 -11.57
CA ALA A 150 24.88 -2.30 -13.00
C ALA A 150 26.32 -1.93 -13.39
N ASN A 151 27.08 -1.34 -12.48
CA ASN A 151 28.47 -0.93 -12.69
C ASN A 151 29.50 -2.04 -12.38
N GLY A 152 29.07 -3.25 -12.02
CA GLY A 152 29.96 -4.40 -11.76
C GLY A 152 30.70 -4.36 -10.42
N GLY A 153 30.25 -3.55 -9.45
CA GLY A 153 30.84 -3.51 -8.11
C GLY A 153 30.44 -4.73 -7.28
N ASP A 154 31.43 -5.42 -6.70
CA ASP A 154 31.22 -6.57 -5.80
C ASP A 154 30.45 -6.11 -4.54
N PRO A 155 29.28 -6.72 -4.21
CA PRO A 155 28.49 -6.34 -3.05
C PRO A 155 29.16 -6.62 -1.69
N ASN A 156 30.37 -7.20 -1.64
CA ASN A 156 31.13 -7.44 -0.40
C ASN A 156 32.21 -6.40 -0.07
N GLU A 157 32.35 -5.33 -0.84
CA GLU A 157 33.21 -4.20 -0.46
C GLU A 157 32.36 -3.08 0.17
N LEU A 158 32.04 -3.20 1.46
CA LEU A 158 31.82 -2.11 2.44
C LEU A 158 31.44 -2.66 3.84
#